data_AF-A0A7S1S7K0-F1
#
_entry.id   AF-A0A7S1S7K0-F1
#
_cell.length_a   1.000
_cell.length_b   1.000
_cell.length_c   1.000
_cell.angle_alpha   90.00
_cell.angle_beta   90.00
_cell.angle_gamma   90.00
#
_symmetry.space_group_name_H-M   'P 1'
#
loop_
_entity.id
_entity.type
_entity.pdbx_description
1 polymer ?
#
loop_
_entity_poly.entity_id
_entity_poly.type
_entity_poly.pdbx_seq_one_letter_code
_entity_poly.pdbx_strand_id
1 'polypeptide(L)'
;VRGKPGDELMPLLGWTGEHDWRGFVAHADLPKAFDPPDGLLISANHKVVDSRYYPHYLGQTWKSGYRAQAIRHELLRLSEGGRKLSPKHMPEVLMNVRSWAAVDFVKELRDVRPEGDTEAALAMLSAWDGELRTDSVPAALYQL
;
A
#
# COMPACT_ATOMS: atom_id res chain seq x y z
N VAL A 1 16.03 15.71 13.37
CA VAL A 1 15.89 16.94 12.55
C VAL A 1 17.04 16.97 11.56
N ARG A 2 16.72 17.07 10.26
CA ARG A 2 17.73 17.06 9.20
C ARG A 2 18.36 18.44 9.00
N GLY A 3 19.58 18.43 8.48
CA GLY A 3 20.20 19.60 7.86
C GLY A 3 19.52 19.94 6.53
N LYS A 4 20.28 20.55 5.62
CA LYS A 4 19.83 20.88 4.28
C LYS A 4 19.43 19.60 3.52
N PRO A 5 18.25 19.54 2.87
CA PRO A 5 17.86 18.40 2.06
C PRO A 5 18.84 18.15 0.91
N GLY A 6 19.02 16.88 0.55
CA GLY A 6 19.75 16.45 -0.63
C GLY A 6 18.99 15.36 -1.39
N ASP A 7 19.68 14.61 -2.25
CA ASP A 7 19.14 13.36 -2.78
C ASP A 7 19.23 12.26 -1.71
N GLU A 8 18.14 12.07 -0.98
CA GLU A 8 18.09 11.19 0.19
C GLU A 8 18.21 9.69 -0.11
N LEU A 9 18.28 9.32 -1.39
CA LEU A 9 18.54 7.96 -1.84
C LEU A 9 20.03 7.71 -2.14
N MET A 10 20.86 8.75 -2.04
CA MET A 10 22.28 8.70 -2.38
C MET A 10 23.14 9.16 -1.20
N PRO A 11 24.43 8.79 -1.16
CA PRO A 11 25.38 9.40 -0.24
C PRO A 11 25.41 10.93 -0.43
N LEU A 12 25.37 11.67 0.68
CA LEU A 12 25.49 13.13 0.70
C LEU A 12 26.91 13.57 1.08
N LEU A 13 27.25 14.82 0.78
CA LEU A 13 28.59 15.35 1.06
C LEU A 13 28.79 15.52 2.57
N GLY A 14 29.49 14.58 3.21
CA GLY A 14 29.76 14.62 4.65
C GLY A 14 30.80 15.68 5.07
N TRP A 15 31.63 16.17 4.14
CA TRP A 15 32.72 17.11 4.47
C TRP A 15 32.28 18.57 4.59
N THR A 16 31.06 18.92 4.16
CA THR A 16 30.55 20.30 4.24
C THR A 16 29.76 20.56 5.53
N GLY A 17 29.29 19.50 6.20
CA GLY A 17 28.36 19.59 7.33
C GLY A 17 26.95 20.10 6.98
N GLU A 18 26.68 20.47 5.71
CA GLU A 18 25.38 21.04 5.32
C GLU A 18 24.21 20.07 5.57
N HIS A 19 24.47 18.77 5.42
CA HIS A 19 23.49 17.69 5.50
C HIS A 19 23.43 17.02 6.88
N ASP A 20 24.28 17.45 7.82
CA ASP A 20 24.37 16.83 9.14
C ASP A 20 23.06 16.93 9.91
N TRP A 21 22.83 15.94 10.78
CA TRP A 21 21.68 15.95 11.66
C TRP A 21 21.81 17.08 12.68
N ARG A 22 20.74 17.86 12.84
CA ARG A 22 20.68 18.99 13.79
C ARG A 22 20.11 18.60 15.16
N GLY A 23 19.81 17.32 15.36
CA GLY A 23 19.22 16.78 16.58
C GLY A 23 18.11 15.77 16.29
N PHE A 24 17.27 15.48 17.30
CA PHE A 24 16.15 14.54 17.20
C PHE A 24 14.82 15.28 17.03
N VAL A 25 13.86 14.67 16.35
CA VAL A 25 12.47 15.16 16.35
C VAL A 25 11.91 14.94 17.75
N ALA A 26 11.22 15.94 18.31
CA ALA A 26 10.64 15.80 19.64
C ALA A 26 9.52 14.75 19.62
N HIS A 27 9.38 13.97 20.70
CA HIS A 27 8.35 12.94 20.80
C HIS A 27 6.93 13.50 20.56
N ALA A 28 6.68 14.72 21.04
CA ALA A 28 5.39 15.40 20.86
C ALA A 28 5.04 15.62 19.38
N ASP A 29 6.03 15.74 18.51
CA ASP A 29 5.87 16.01 17.08
C ASP A 29 5.75 14.73 16.25
N LEU A 30 5.91 13.53 16.84
CA LEU A 30 5.75 12.28 16.08
C LEU A 30 4.30 12.07 15.63
N PRO A 31 4.06 11.48 14.43
CA PRO A 31 2.71 11.16 13.99
C PRO A 31 2.02 10.21 14.95
N LYS A 32 0.80 10.55 15.35
CA LYS A 32 0.02 9.79 16.32
C LYS A 32 -1.47 9.96 16.03
N ALA A 33 -2.23 8.93 16.34
CA ALA A 33 -3.68 8.92 16.31
C ALA A 33 -4.17 8.16 17.55
N PHE A 34 -5.25 8.63 18.15
CA PHE A 34 -5.91 8.03 19.30
C PHE A 34 -7.42 8.11 19.05
N ASP A 35 -8.12 6.98 19.16
CA ASP A 35 -9.55 6.84 18.88
C ASP A 35 -10.01 7.57 17.61
N PRO A 36 -9.50 7.19 16.42
CA PRO A 36 -9.95 7.79 15.17
C PRO A 36 -11.47 7.59 14.99
N PRO A 37 -12.17 8.54 14.36
CA PRO A 37 -13.64 8.54 14.31
C PRO A 37 -14.22 7.36 13.51
N ASP A 38 -13.45 6.76 12.60
CA ASP A 38 -13.85 5.55 11.87
C ASP A 38 -13.55 4.25 12.64
N GLY A 39 -12.92 4.36 13.82
CA GLY A 39 -12.60 3.23 14.69
C GLY A 39 -11.49 2.32 14.16
N LEU A 40 -10.73 2.73 13.15
CA LEU A 40 -9.72 1.90 12.49
C LEU A 40 -8.31 2.51 12.59
N LEU A 41 -7.36 1.69 13.04
CA LEU A 41 -5.92 1.97 12.92
C LEU A 41 -5.28 0.85 12.10
N ILE A 42 -4.74 1.20 10.93
CA ILE A 42 -4.15 0.24 10.00
C ILE A 42 -2.74 0.70 9.65
N SER A 43 -1.76 -0.17 9.84
CA SER A 43 -0.38 0.04 9.38
C SER A 43 0.08 -1.16 8.57
N ALA A 44 0.58 -0.90 7.37
CA ALA A 44 1.06 -1.93 6.45
C ALA A 44 2.27 -1.43 5.64
N ASN A 45 3.20 -0.73 6.31
CA ASN A 45 4.43 -0.14 5.74
C ASN A 45 4.20 0.89 4.61
N HIS A 46 2.96 1.38 4.48
CA HIS A 46 2.63 2.49 3.59
C HIS A 46 3.03 3.83 4.22
N LYS A 47 3.02 4.89 3.43
CA LYS A 47 3.35 6.25 3.90
C LYS A 47 2.39 6.67 5.03
N VAL A 48 2.95 7.00 6.20
CA VAL A 48 2.17 7.27 7.43
C VAL A 48 1.46 8.62 7.38
N VAL A 49 2.10 9.63 6.81
CA VAL A 49 1.61 11.01 6.75
C VAL A 49 1.94 11.64 5.41
N ASP A 50 1.11 12.59 4.99
CA ASP A 50 1.42 13.43 3.85
C ASP A 50 2.54 14.42 4.20
N SER A 51 3.60 14.41 3.41
CA SER A 51 4.76 15.31 3.57
C SER A 51 4.44 16.77 3.30
N ARG A 52 3.27 17.08 2.70
CA ARG A 52 2.76 18.45 2.57
C ARG A 52 2.28 19.04 3.91
N TYR A 53 1.89 18.18 4.85
CA TYR A 53 1.32 18.58 6.14
C TYR A 53 2.19 18.22 7.33
N TYR A 54 3.11 17.26 7.18
CA TYR A 54 4.04 16.85 8.24
C TYR A 54 5.44 17.44 8.00
N PRO A 55 5.98 18.26 8.94
CA PRO A 55 7.17 19.08 8.68
C PRO A 55 8.49 18.32 8.76
N HIS A 56 8.50 17.10 9.31
CA HIS A 56 9.73 16.34 9.49
C HIS A 56 9.86 15.24 8.43
N TYR A 57 11.07 15.09 7.90
CA TYR A 57 11.37 14.01 6.99
C TYR A 57 11.28 12.64 7.70
N LEU A 58 10.54 11.69 7.11
CA LEU A 58 10.40 10.31 7.60
C LEU A 58 10.92 9.24 6.62
N GLY A 59 11.34 9.63 5.42
CA GLY A 59 11.75 8.70 4.36
C GLY A 59 11.12 9.02 3.00
N GLN A 60 11.76 8.53 1.94
CA GLN A 60 11.28 8.64 0.56
C GLN A 60 10.54 7.37 0.10
N THR A 61 10.90 6.20 0.65
CA THR A 61 10.44 4.90 0.14
C THR A 61 9.46 4.25 1.09
N TRP A 62 8.32 3.86 0.52
CA TRP A 62 7.20 3.25 1.25
C TRP A 62 6.64 2.10 0.42
N LYS A 63 5.95 1.15 1.06
CA LYS A 63 5.14 0.19 0.29
C LYS A 63 3.94 0.91 -0.30
N SER A 64 3.46 0.39 -1.43
CA SER A 64 2.42 0.99 -2.30
C SER A 64 1.08 1.30 -1.64
N GLY A 65 0.80 0.76 -0.46
CA GLY A 65 -0.48 0.96 0.23
C GLY A 65 -1.53 -0.11 -0.07
N TYR A 66 -1.38 -0.92 -1.11
CA TYR A 66 -2.38 -1.94 -1.46
C TYR A 66 -2.72 -2.91 -0.32
N ARG A 67 -1.73 -3.32 0.51
CA ARG A 67 -2.02 -4.15 1.69
C ARG A 67 -2.89 -3.44 2.73
N ALA A 68 -2.63 -2.15 2.97
CA ALA A 68 -3.44 -1.39 3.93
C ALA A 68 -4.86 -1.16 3.39
N GLN A 69 -5.00 -0.92 2.09
CA GLN A 69 -6.30 -0.82 1.42
C GLN A 69 -7.06 -2.15 1.47
N ALA A 70 -6.39 -3.28 1.25
CA ALA A 70 -6.98 -4.61 1.35
C ALA A 70 -7.51 -4.88 2.77
N ILE A 71 -6.68 -4.64 3.80
CA ILE A 71 -7.09 -4.78 5.21
C ILE A 71 -8.28 -3.87 5.50
N ARG A 72 -8.23 -2.60 5.08
CA ARG A 72 -9.33 -1.65 5.29
C ARG A 72 -10.62 -2.11 4.64
N HIS A 73 -10.55 -2.55 3.38
CA HIS A 73 -11.70 -3.04 2.64
C HIS A 73 -12.34 -4.23 3.36
N GLU A 74 -11.53 -5.19 3.80
CA GLU A 74 -12.00 -6.40 4.46
C GLU A 74 -12.66 -6.10 5.82
N LEU A 75 -12.04 -5.23 6.63
CA LEU A 75 -12.61 -4.80 7.91
C LEU A 75 -13.95 -4.05 7.71
N LEU A 76 -14.07 -3.21 6.69
CA LEU A 76 -15.31 -2.51 6.36
C LEU A 76 -16.39 -3.47 5.88
N ARG A 77 -16.05 -4.43 5.02
CA ARG A 77 -16.96 -5.48 4.55
C ARG A 77 -17.50 -6.32 5.71
N LEU A 78 -16.63 -6.74 6.62
CA LEU A 78 -16.99 -7.52 7.81
C LEU A 78 -17.85 -6.74 8.81
N SER A 79 -17.64 -5.42 8.92
CA SER A 79 -18.39 -4.55 9.83
C SER A 79 -19.61 -3.88 9.20
N GLU A 80 -19.89 -4.18 7.92
CA GLU A 80 -21.05 -3.66 7.18
C GLU A 80 -22.35 -3.87 7.96
N GLY A 81 -23.23 -2.86 7.94
CA GLY A 81 -24.47 -2.86 8.71
C GLY A 81 -24.27 -2.67 10.23
N GLY A 82 -23.10 -2.21 10.67
CA GLY A 82 -22.80 -2.00 12.10
C GLY A 82 -22.43 -3.28 12.85
N ARG A 83 -22.04 -4.33 12.13
CA ARG A 83 -21.62 -5.60 12.73
C ARG A 83 -20.31 -5.42 13.50
N LYS A 84 -20.25 -5.96 14.72
CA LYS A 84 -19.03 -5.91 15.53
C LYS A 84 -18.00 -6.88 14.99
N LEU A 85 -16.79 -6.37 14.79
CA LEU A 85 -15.62 -7.20 14.54
C LEU A 85 -15.24 -7.98 15.81
N SER A 86 -14.57 -9.10 15.60
CA SER A 86 -14.05 -9.95 16.66
C SER A 86 -12.88 -10.79 16.14
N PRO A 87 -12.05 -11.37 17.01
CA PRO A 87 -10.85 -12.11 16.60
C PRO A 87 -11.10 -13.24 15.60
N LYS A 88 -12.31 -13.84 15.59
CA LYS A 88 -12.70 -14.91 14.67
C LYS A 88 -12.67 -14.50 13.19
N HIS A 89 -12.73 -13.20 12.88
CA HIS A 89 -12.70 -12.70 11.51
C HIS A 89 -11.26 -12.45 11.02
N MET A 90 -10.26 -12.45 11.90
CA MET A 90 -8.88 -12.16 11.52
C MET A 90 -8.27 -13.16 10.52
N PRO A 91 -8.61 -14.46 10.54
CA PRO A 91 -8.19 -15.36 9.47
C PRO A 91 -8.60 -14.87 8.07
N GLU A 92 -9.80 -14.32 7.92
CA GLU A 92 -10.28 -13.79 6.64
C GLU A 92 -9.50 -12.55 6.19
N VAL A 93 -9.14 -11.67 7.13
CA VAL A 93 -8.31 -10.48 6.86
C VAL A 93 -6.88 -10.87 6.50
N LEU A 94 -6.28 -11.81 7.25
CA LEU A 94 -4.86 -12.16 7.13
C LEU A 94 -4.58 -13.13 5.97
N MET A 95 -5.55 -13.97 5.62
CA MET A 95 -5.44 -14.93 4.51
C MET A 95 -6.01 -14.39 3.18
N ASN A 96 -6.37 -13.10 3.13
CA ASN A 96 -6.84 -12.46 1.90
C ASN A 96 -5.72 -12.46 0.84
N VAL A 97 -6.00 -13.10 -0.31
CA VAL A 97 -5.07 -13.20 -1.45
C VAL A 97 -5.48 -12.33 -2.65
N ARG A 98 -6.45 -11.43 -2.49
CA ARG A 98 -6.87 -10.52 -3.56
C ARG A 98 -5.81 -9.45 -3.78
N SER A 99 -5.30 -9.34 -5.00
CA SER A 99 -4.36 -8.31 -5.41
C SER A 99 -5.09 -7.12 -6.04
N TRP A 100 -5.27 -6.05 -5.26
CA TRP A 100 -5.80 -4.79 -5.80
C TRP A 100 -4.88 -4.17 -6.85
N ALA A 101 -3.57 -4.41 -6.75
CA ALA A 101 -2.62 -4.03 -7.78
C ALA A 101 -2.89 -4.74 -9.11
N ALA A 102 -3.26 -6.02 -9.07
CA ALA A 102 -3.61 -6.79 -10.26
C ALA A 102 -4.91 -6.27 -10.87
N VAL A 103 -5.92 -5.98 -10.04
CA VAL A 103 -7.20 -5.41 -10.48
C VAL A 103 -6.97 -4.07 -11.19
N ASP A 104 -6.14 -3.19 -10.63
CA ASP A 104 -5.84 -1.90 -11.26
C ASP A 104 -4.99 -2.08 -12.53
N PHE A 105 -4.00 -2.98 -12.52
CA PHE A 105 -3.23 -3.32 -13.72
C PHE A 105 -4.13 -3.76 -14.88
N VAL A 106 -5.06 -4.68 -14.65
CA VAL A 106 -6.00 -5.16 -15.68
C VAL A 106 -6.88 -4.04 -16.23
N LYS A 107 -7.30 -3.09 -15.40
CA LYS A 107 -8.09 -1.93 -15.87
C LYS A 107 -7.31 -1.07 -16.87
N GLU A 108 -6.00 -0.91 -16.67
CA GLU A 108 -5.13 -0.16 -17.59
C GLU A 108 -5.00 -0.86 -18.96
N LEU A 109 -5.29 -2.17 -19.05
CA LEU A 109 -5.24 -2.92 -20.30
C LEU A 109 -6.51 -2.80 -21.16
N ARG A 110 -7.57 -2.12 -20.70
CA ARG A 110 -8.88 -2.09 -21.38
C ARG A 110 -8.83 -1.61 -22.85
N ASP A 111 -7.87 -0.74 -23.16
CA ASP A 111 -7.72 -0.11 -24.46
C ASP A 111 -6.67 -0.83 -25.34
N VAL A 112 -6.01 -1.87 -24.80
CA VAL A 112 -5.10 -2.72 -25.55
C VAL A 112 -5.89 -3.54 -26.57
N ARG A 113 -5.32 -3.71 -27.77
CA ARG A 113 -5.84 -4.55 -28.84
C ARG A 113 -4.84 -5.67 -29.09
N PRO A 114 -5.01 -6.82 -28.41
CA PRO A 114 -4.07 -7.93 -28.53
C PRO A 114 -4.25 -8.67 -29.86
N GLU A 115 -3.22 -9.38 -30.29
CA GLU A 115 -3.23 -10.24 -31.48
C GLU A 115 -2.67 -11.63 -31.13
N GLY A 116 -3.12 -12.66 -31.86
CA GLY A 116 -2.69 -14.04 -31.64
C GLY A 116 -2.96 -14.53 -30.20
N ASP A 117 -2.00 -15.24 -29.62
CA ASP A 117 -2.15 -15.88 -28.30
C ASP A 117 -2.40 -14.87 -27.15
N THR A 118 -2.08 -13.59 -27.35
CA THR A 118 -2.30 -12.54 -26.32
C THR A 118 -3.77 -12.16 -26.16
N GLU A 119 -4.63 -12.44 -27.15
CA GLU A 119 -6.06 -12.15 -27.07
C GLU A 119 -6.74 -13.01 -26.00
N ALA A 120 -6.43 -14.31 -25.99
CA ALA A 120 -6.91 -15.23 -24.98
C ALA A 120 -6.40 -14.85 -23.58
N ALA A 121 -5.13 -14.46 -23.45
CA ALA A 121 -4.56 -14.03 -22.18
C ALA A 121 -5.25 -12.77 -21.64
N LEU A 122 -5.48 -11.76 -22.48
CA LEU A 122 -6.18 -10.54 -22.06
C LEU A 122 -7.63 -10.82 -21.69
N ALA A 123 -8.32 -11.70 -22.41
CA ALA A 123 -9.68 -12.12 -22.06
C ALA A 123 -9.74 -12.80 -20.69
N MET A 124 -8.77 -13.69 -20.38
CA MET A 124 -8.66 -14.33 -19.07
C MET A 124 -8.40 -13.34 -17.94
N LEU A 125 -7.47 -12.40 -18.14
CA LEU A 125 -7.17 -11.35 -17.17
C LEU A 125 -8.36 -10.41 -16.95
N SER A 126 -9.07 -10.06 -18.03
CA SER A 126 -10.23 -9.15 -17.97
C SER A 126 -11.42 -9.75 -17.21
N ALA A 127 -11.57 -11.08 -17.23
CA ALA A 127 -12.62 -11.78 -16.49
C ALA A 127 -12.21 -12.19 -15.06
N TRP A 128 -10.93 -12.00 -14.69
CA TRP A 128 -10.40 -12.46 -13.41
C TRP A 128 -10.82 -11.57 -12.24
N ASP A 129 -11.10 -12.20 -11.10
CA ASP A 129 -11.47 -11.53 -9.85
C ASP A 129 -10.29 -10.86 -9.11
N GLY A 130 -9.05 -11.07 -9.58
CA GLY A 130 -7.83 -10.54 -8.98
C GLY A 130 -7.32 -11.36 -7.78
N GLU A 131 -7.87 -12.55 -7.50
CA GLU A 131 -7.39 -13.41 -6.41
C GLU A 131 -6.22 -14.31 -6.82
N LEU A 132 -5.12 -14.20 -6.07
CA LEU A 132 -3.89 -14.96 -6.26
C LEU A 132 -3.97 -16.37 -5.64
N ARG A 133 -5.04 -17.10 -5.96
CA ARG A 133 -5.22 -18.50 -5.50
C ARG A 133 -4.25 -19.43 -6.21
N THR A 134 -3.89 -20.53 -5.54
CA THR A 134 -2.94 -21.53 -6.08
C THR A 134 -3.46 -22.28 -7.31
N ASP A 135 -4.78 -22.28 -7.53
CA ASP A 135 -5.46 -22.90 -8.66
C ASP A 135 -5.88 -21.90 -9.74
N SER A 136 -5.48 -20.63 -9.63
CA SER A 136 -5.88 -19.57 -10.55
C SER A 136 -4.88 -19.42 -11.70
N VAL A 137 -5.28 -19.88 -12.89
CA VAL A 137 -4.51 -19.65 -14.13
C VAL A 137 -4.31 -18.16 -14.43
N PRO A 138 -5.32 -17.26 -14.37
CA PRO A 138 -5.08 -15.83 -14.60
C PRO A 138 -4.17 -15.19 -13.53
N ALA A 139 -4.15 -15.70 -12.30
CA ALA A 139 -3.17 -15.27 -11.31
C ALA A 139 -1.73 -15.63 -11.72
N ALA A 140 -1.52 -16.84 -12.26
CA ALA A 140 -0.23 -17.23 -12.80
C ALA A 140 0.17 -16.34 -14.00
N LEU A 141 -0.77 -16.07 -14.92
CA LEU A 141 -0.52 -15.16 -16.05
C LEU A 141 -0.10 -13.76 -15.62
N TYR A 142 -0.71 -13.21 -14.56
CA TYR A 142 -0.33 -11.90 -14.02
C TYR A 142 1.08 -11.85 -13.40
N GLN A 143 1.59 -12.98 -12.92
CA GLN A 143 2.89 -13.05 -12.23
C GLN A 143 4.07 -13.32 -13.19
N LEU A 144 3.80 -13.59 -14.46
CA LEU A 144 4.80 -13.75 -15.52
C LEU A 144 5.29 -12.39 -16.03
#